data_AF-A0A3C0NQG8-F1
#
_entry.id   AF-A0A3C0NQG8-F1
#
_cell.length_a   1.000
_cell.length_b   1.000
_cell.length_c   1.000
_cell.angle_alpha   90.00
_cell.angle_beta   90.00
_cell.angle_gamma   90.00
#
_symmetry.space_group_name_H-M   'P 1'
#
loop_
_entity.id
_entity.type
_entity.pdbx_description
1 polymer ?
#
loop_
_entity_poly.entity_id
_entity_poly.type
_entity_poly.pdbx_seq_one_letter_code
_entity_poly.pdbx_strand_id
1 'polypeptide(L)' 'TIGGLIVNKFGHLPKRGDAINIENIRVTVVRADSRRLHSVTVEVLPEEPFPIEAT' A
#
# COMPACT_ATOMS: atom_id res chain seq x y z
N THR A 1 -7.98 -4.24 -11.35
CA THR A 1 -6.72 -3.48 -11.57
C THR A 1 -6.05 -3.27 -10.23
N ILE A 2 -4.74 -2.94 -10.21
CA ILE A 2 -4.01 -2.65 -8.96
C ILE A 2 -4.61 -1.43 -8.24
N GLY A 3 -4.93 -0.36 -8.97
CA GLY A 3 -5.55 0.83 -8.39
C GLY A 3 -6.92 0.53 -7.73
N GLY A 4 -7.74 -0.32 -8.35
CA GLY A 4 -9.01 -0.75 -7.76
C GLY A 4 -8.84 -1.54 -6.46
N LEU A 5 -7.80 -2.39 -6.37
CA LEU A 5 -7.45 -3.10 -5.14
C LEU A 5 -7.04 -2.13 -4.03
N ILE A 6 -6.15 -1.17 -4.34
CA ILE A 6 -5.69 -0.16 -3.37
C ILE A 6 -6.88 0.65 -2.85
N VAL A 7 -7.72 1.17 -3.74
CA VAL A 7 -8.94 1.93 -3.37
C VAL A 7 -9.88 1.07 -2.52
N ASN A 8 -10.05 -0.21 -2.85
CA ASN A 8 -10.87 -1.12 -2.05
C ASN A 8 -10.29 -1.35 -0.65
N LYS A 9 -8.96 -1.47 -0.51
CA LYS A 9 -8.30 -1.62 0.79
C LYS A 9 -8.39 -0.35 1.66
N PHE A 10 -8.36 0.84 1.06
CA PHE A 10 -8.65 2.08 1.77
C PHE A 10 -10.14 2.25 2.13
N GLY A 11 -11.05 1.68 1.35
CA GLY A 11 -12.51 1.87 1.51
C GLY A 11 -13.02 3.24 1.03
N HIS A 12 -12.13 4.11 0.59
CA HIS A 12 -12.41 5.40 -0.02
C HIS A 12 -11.30 5.74 -1.03
N LEU A 13 -11.48 6.83 -1.78
CA LEU A 13 -10.42 7.34 -2.63
C LEU A 13 -9.32 7.96 -1.75
N PRO A 14 -8.07 7.45 -1.79
CA PRO A 14 -7.00 7.97 -0.95
C PRO A 14 -6.42 9.28 -1.51
N LYS A 15 -5.68 10.01 -0.66
CA LYS A 15 -5.03 11.27 -0.99
C LYS A 15 -3.52 11.08 -1.11
N ARG A 16 -2.85 12.06 -1.73
CA ARG A 16 -1.38 12.08 -1.79
C ARG A 16 -0.78 11.98 -0.38
N GLY A 17 0.18 11.07 -0.21
CA GLY A 17 0.85 10.80 1.06
C GLY A 17 0.24 9.67 1.86
N ASP A 18 -1.00 9.26 1.57
CA ASP A 18 -1.60 8.09 2.21
C ASP A 18 -0.81 6.84 1.84
N ALA A 19 -0.65 5.92 2.79
CA ALA A 19 0.04 4.67 2.59
C ALA A 19 -0.71 3.50 3.22
N ILE A 20 -0.55 2.32 2.62
CA ILE A 20 -1.15 1.08 3.11
C ILE A 20 -0.20 -0.08 2.86
N ASN A 21 -0.14 -1.01 3.81
CA ASN A 21 0.59 -2.26 3.65
C ASN A 21 -0.37 -3.33 3.13
N ILE A 22 0.05 -4.03 2.09
CA ILE A 22 -0.66 -5.17 1.51
C ILE A 22 0.36 -6.30 1.44
N GLU A 23 0.21 -7.30 2.30
CA GLU A 23 1.20 -8.38 2.43
C GLU A 23 2.62 -7.81 2.68
N ASN A 24 3.60 -8.21 1.87
CA ASN A 24 4.99 -7.76 1.95
C ASN A 24 5.28 -6.50 1.12
N ILE A 25 4.26 -5.72 0.73
CA ILE A 25 4.47 -4.45 0.04
C ILE A 25 3.84 -3.28 0.78
N ARG A 26 4.55 -2.16 0.76
CA ARG A 26 4.03 -0.84 1.16
C ARG A 26 3.70 -0.05 -0.09
N VAL A 27 2.46 0.40 -0.18
CA VAL A 27 1.99 1.26 -1.26
C VAL A 27 1.80 2.66 -0.72
N THR A 28 2.44 3.66 -1.34
CA THR A 28 2.30 5.08 -0.98
C THR A 28 1.71 5.86 -2.16
N VAL A 29 0.65 6.63 -1.91
CA VAL A 29 -0.03 7.41 -2.94
C VAL A 29 0.79 8.64 -3.31
N VAL A 30 1.23 8.70 -4.56
CA VAL A 30 1.99 9.83 -5.10
C VAL A 30 1.04 10.87 -5.68
N ARG A 31 0.02 10.42 -6.43
CA ARG A 31 -0.96 11.30 -7.06
C ARG A 31 -2.35 10.65 -7.11
N ALA A 32 -3.32 11.37 -6.58
CA ALA A 32 -4.75 11.09 -6.72
C ALA A 32 -5.49 12.43 -6.89
N ASP A 33 -6.60 12.40 -7.62
CA ASP A 33 -7.57 13.50 -7.65
C ASP A 33 -8.90 13.06 -7.01
N SER A 34 -9.97 13.83 -7.17
CA SER A 34 -11.28 13.53 -6.57
C SER A 34 -11.99 12.31 -7.16
N ARG A 35 -11.50 11.74 -8.26
CA ARG A 35 -12.14 10.64 -8.98
C ARG A 35 -11.26 9.42 -9.15
N ARG A 36 -9.94 9.59 -9.23
CA ARG A 36 -9.01 8.52 -9.62
C ARG A 36 -7.68 8.58 -8.89
N LEU A 37 -7.16 7.39 -8.61
CA LEU A 37 -5.76 7.16 -8.25
C LEU A 37 -4.93 7.12 -9.54
N HIS A 38 -3.92 7.97 -9.64
CA HIS A 38 -3.08 8.11 -10.84
C HIS A 38 -1.75 7.38 -10.72
N SER A 39 -1.07 7.54 -9.58
CA SER A 39 0.25 6.94 -9.39
C SER A 39 0.52 6.64 -7.92
N VAL A 40 1.26 5.56 -7.71
CA VAL A 40 1.72 5.09 -6.40
C VAL A 40 3.19 4.70 -6.47
N THR A 41 3.88 4.81 -5.34
CA THR A 41 5.16 4.14 -5.11
C THR A 41 4.88 2.82 -4.43
N VAL A 42 5.62 1.78 -4.81
CA VAL A 42 5.54 0.45 -4.19
C VAL A 42 6.92 0.10 -3.68
N GLU A 43 7.01 -0.26 -2.41
CA GLU A 43 8.22 -0.74 -1.75
C GLU A 43 7.99 -2.18 -1.31
N VAL A 44 8.92 -3.07 -1.63
CA VAL A 44 8.92 -4.43 -1.09
C VAL A 44 9.51 -4.38 0.30
N LEU A 45 8.71 -4.75 1.29
CA LEU A 45 9.12 -4.89 2.67
C LEU A 45 9.84 -6.24 2.84
N PRO A 46 10.85 -6.31 3.72
CA PRO A 46 11.38 -7.60 4.13
C PRO A 46 10.24 -8.44 4.71
N GLU A 47 10.19 -9.73 4.35
CA GLU A 47 9.36 -10.67 5.09
C GLU A 47 9.82 -10.62 6.54
N GLU A 48 8.89 -10.40 7.48
CA GLU A 48 9.17 -10.48 8.91
C GLU A 48 9.93 -11.78 9.14
N PRO A 49 11.23 -11.75 9.50
CA PRO A 49 11.95 -12.96 9.77
C PRO A 49 11.19 -13.66 10.90
N PHE A 50 10.81 -14.91 10.67
CA PHE A 50 10.16 -15.74 11.68
C PHE A 50 10.87 -15.51 13.02
N PRO A 51 10.14 -15.27 14.13
CA PRO A 51 10.77 -15.20 15.44
C PRO A 51 11.55 -16.51 15.60
N ILE A 52 12.87 -16.43 15.48
CA ILE A 52 13.74 -17.53 15.83
C ILE A 52 13.50 -17.61 17.33
N GLU A 53 12.72 -18.59 17.78
CA GLU A 53 12.49 -18.82 19.20
C GLU A 53 13.86 -18.78 19.88
N ALA A 54 14.08 -17.74 20.68
CA ALA A 54 15.27 -17.61 21.49
C ALA A 54 15.26 -18.81 22.46
N THR A 55 15.97 -19.87 22.06
CA THR A 55 16.31 -21.01 22.92
C THR A 55 17.58 -20.68 23.68
#